data_AF-A0A7K5MVT8-F1
#
_entry.id   AF-A0A7K5MVT8-F1
#
_cell.length_a   1.000
_cell.length_b   1.000
_cell.length_c   1.000
_cell.angle_alpha   90.00
_cell.angle_beta   90.00
_cell.angle_gamma   90.00
#
_symmetry.space_group_name_H-M   'P 1'
#
loop_
_entity.id
_entity.type
_entity.pdbx_description
1 polymer ?
#
loop_
_entity_poly.entity_id
_entity_poly.type
_entity_poly.pdbx_seq_one_letter_code
_entity_poly.pdbx_strand_id
1 'polypeptide(L)'
;RIFVLGIGFFTLCFLMTSLGGQFSAKRPGDSPFTIRTEVMGALESRGVLRRMSDMLEMLMKRMDILARLENSTDFHKGEEARFPLDRFQPAAGLMERIQAIAQNVSDIAVKVDQILRNSLLNGKGMEGRRDQCEVPRDPKYPDCAGKVEWMRARWTSDPCYAFFGVDGTECSFLIYLSEVEWFCPPLSWRNHTVAVPSPPPPPRAQAAFRRDLARLLELIGTGKESLSFMKKRIRHLAQQWLRAARRLEQRLAGRQRDQKQILVHIGFLTEESGDVFSPRVLKGGPLGEMVQWADILAALFMLGHSLRVTVSLKELQSHLGVPPGRGNCPLTSPLPFDLIYTDYHGLQQMKQHMGLSFKKYTCRVRVIDTFGTEPAYNHEEYATLRGYRTNWGYWNLQPSQFMTMFPHTPDNSFMGFVSEELNQTEKQLIKANKVSSMAVVYGKEASIWKGKEKFLAILNKYMEIHGTVYYETQRPPEVPAFVKNHGLLPQHEFQQLLRKAKLFIGFGFPYEGPAPLEAIANGCVFLQARFNPPHSSLNHEFFRGKPTSREAS
;
A
#
# COMPACT_ATOMS: atom_id res chain seq x y z
N ARG A 1 4.05 38.26 7.27
CA ARG A 1 3.90 36.78 7.40
C ARG A 1 3.38 36.09 6.12
N ILE A 2 2.42 36.65 5.36
CA ILE A 2 1.92 36.03 4.12
C ILE A 2 3.01 35.86 3.03
N PHE A 3 3.93 36.82 2.89
CA PHE A 3 4.95 36.84 1.84
C PHE A 3 5.90 35.62 1.83
N VAL A 4 6.27 35.09 3.01
CA VAL A 4 7.19 33.93 3.13
C VAL A 4 6.55 32.63 2.64
N LEU A 5 5.24 32.46 2.86
CA LEU A 5 4.49 31.32 2.33
C LEU A 5 4.37 31.38 0.79
N GLY A 6 4.22 32.59 0.23
CA GLY A 6 4.18 32.80 -1.22
C GLY A 6 5.48 32.37 -1.93
N ILE A 7 6.64 32.75 -1.38
CA ILE A 7 7.95 32.38 -1.95
C ILE A 7 8.18 30.86 -1.83
N GLY A 8 7.90 30.26 -0.68
CA GLY A 8 8.02 28.80 -0.50
C GLY A 8 7.14 28.01 -1.48
N PHE A 9 5.91 28.46 -1.72
CA PHE A 9 5.00 27.86 -2.70
C PHE A 9 5.52 28.02 -4.14
N PHE A 10 5.99 29.22 -4.51
CA PHE A 10 6.53 29.46 -5.86
C PHE A 10 7.80 28.64 -6.15
N THR A 11 8.74 28.52 -5.21
CA THR A 11 9.96 27.72 -5.42
C THR A 11 9.65 26.23 -5.53
N LEU A 12 8.69 25.72 -4.73
CA LEU A 12 8.23 24.34 -4.85
C LEU A 12 7.52 24.09 -6.19
N CYS A 13 6.64 25.01 -6.63
CA CYS A 13 6.00 24.92 -7.93
C CYS A 13 7.01 24.98 -9.09
N PHE A 14 8.01 25.86 -9.02
CA PHE A 14 9.02 26.00 -10.07
C PHE A 14 9.94 24.78 -10.18
N LEU A 15 10.26 24.11 -9.06
CA LEU A 15 10.95 22.82 -9.07
C LEU A 15 10.09 21.71 -9.68
N MET A 16 8.78 21.69 -9.37
CA MET A 16 7.83 20.72 -9.91
C MET A 16 7.51 20.92 -11.40
N THR A 17 7.61 22.15 -11.94
CA THR A 17 7.38 22.41 -13.37
C THR A 17 8.65 22.37 -14.21
N SER A 18 9.78 22.89 -13.73
CA SER A 18 11.04 23.01 -14.51
C SER A 18 11.72 21.66 -14.78
N LEU A 19 11.46 20.64 -13.95
CA LEU A 19 11.94 19.26 -14.14
C LEU A 19 10.79 18.28 -14.46
N GLY A 20 9.57 18.80 -14.73
CA GLY A 20 8.32 18.04 -14.71
C GLY A 20 7.59 17.86 -16.04
N GLY A 21 8.10 18.38 -17.17
CA GLY A 21 7.60 17.99 -18.49
C GLY A 21 7.77 19.01 -19.62
N GLN A 22 7.63 18.49 -20.85
CA GLN A 22 7.79 19.18 -22.15
C GLN A 22 9.26 19.52 -22.47
N PHE A 23 9.88 19.10 -23.58
CA PHE A 23 9.34 18.50 -24.80
C PHE A 23 10.05 17.19 -25.21
N SER A 24 9.25 16.15 -25.42
CA SER A 24 9.44 15.24 -26.56
C SER A 24 8.08 15.08 -27.23
N ALA A 25 8.03 15.11 -28.56
CA ALA A 25 6.80 15.40 -29.29
C ALA A 25 5.82 14.21 -29.30
N LYS A 26 4.68 14.36 -28.63
CA LYS A 26 3.56 13.40 -28.74
C LYS A 26 3.02 13.38 -30.16
N ARG A 27 2.91 12.18 -30.75
CA ARG A 27 1.91 11.89 -31.78
C ARG A 27 0.63 11.38 -31.10
N PRO A 28 -0.57 11.56 -31.68
CA PRO A 28 -1.79 10.96 -31.13
C PRO A 28 -1.79 9.46 -31.42
N GLY A 29 -1.63 8.60 -30.40
CA GLY A 29 -1.73 7.15 -30.57
C GLY A 29 -1.20 6.29 -29.43
N ASP A 30 -0.16 6.72 -28.72
CA ASP A 30 0.62 5.82 -27.86
C ASP A 30 -0.02 5.45 -26.50
N SER A 31 0.23 4.21 -26.09
CA SER A 31 -0.22 3.61 -24.82
C SER A 31 0.65 4.06 -23.64
N PRO A 32 0.10 4.23 -22.41
CA PRO A 32 0.86 4.70 -21.24
C PRO A 32 1.94 3.72 -20.72
N PHE A 33 2.04 2.51 -21.26
CA PHE A 33 2.92 1.45 -20.74
C PHE A 33 4.34 1.42 -21.34
N THR A 34 4.69 2.32 -22.25
CA THR A 34 6.05 2.39 -22.85
C THR A 34 6.76 3.71 -22.58
N ILE A 35 7.13 3.96 -21.31
CA ILE A 35 8.16 4.95 -20.97
C ILE A 35 9.51 4.21 -20.84
N ARG A 36 10.42 4.41 -21.80
CA ARG A 36 11.84 4.13 -21.58
C ARG A 36 12.38 5.20 -20.63
N THR A 37 12.65 4.83 -19.38
CA THR A 37 13.44 5.65 -18.46
C THR A 37 14.91 5.60 -18.85
N GLU A 38 15.30 6.42 -19.81
CA GLU A 38 16.71 6.80 -19.98
C GLU A 38 17.11 7.70 -18.81
N VAL A 39 18.16 7.30 -18.09
CA VAL A 39 18.66 7.99 -16.90
C VAL A 39 20.09 8.46 -17.20
N MET A 40 20.33 9.73 -16.92
CA MET A 40 21.55 10.48 -17.28
C MET A 40 22.83 9.86 -16.71
N GLY A 41 23.92 9.97 -17.47
CA GLY A 41 25.18 9.28 -17.20
C GLY A 41 26.04 9.89 -16.08
N ALA A 42 27.07 9.16 -15.66
CA ALA A 42 28.00 9.57 -14.59
C ALA A 42 28.73 10.91 -14.87
N LEU A 43 28.93 11.24 -16.14
CA LEU A 43 29.51 12.53 -16.56
C LEU A 43 28.55 13.70 -16.26
N GLU A 44 27.26 13.47 -16.45
CA GLU A 44 26.21 14.47 -16.28
C GLU A 44 25.84 14.67 -14.81
N SER A 45 25.96 13.65 -13.96
CA SER A 45 25.75 13.77 -12.51
C SER A 45 26.83 14.64 -11.85
N ARG A 46 28.09 14.55 -12.29
CA ARG A 46 29.14 15.55 -11.96
C ARG A 46 28.75 16.96 -12.46
N GLY A 47 28.13 17.05 -13.64
CA GLY A 47 27.59 18.30 -14.17
C GLY A 47 26.43 18.89 -13.33
N VAL A 48 25.54 18.06 -12.80
CA VAL A 48 24.44 18.49 -11.91
C VAL A 48 24.98 19.03 -10.59
N LEU A 49 25.91 18.33 -9.94
CA LEU A 49 26.55 18.82 -8.69
C LEU A 49 27.27 20.15 -8.91
N ARG A 50 27.97 20.31 -10.04
CA ARG A 50 28.62 21.58 -10.39
C ARG A 50 27.59 22.70 -10.60
N ARG A 51 26.54 22.46 -11.40
CA ARG A 51 25.42 23.42 -11.60
C ARG A 51 24.71 23.80 -10.30
N MET A 52 24.62 22.89 -9.32
CA MET A 52 24.07 23.20 -7.99
C MET A 52 25.00 24.12 -7.18
N SER A 53 26.32 23.90 -7.26
CA SER A 53 27.32 24.83 -6.69
C SER A 53 27.26 26.21 -7.36
N ASP A 54 27.22 26.24 -8.70
CA ASP A 54 27.15 27.47 -9.49
C ASP A 54 25.85 28.26 -9.20
N MET A 55 24.72 27.58 -8.99
CA MET A 55 23.46 28.20 -8.55
C MET A 55 23.52 28.73 -7.11
N LEU A 56 24.15 28.00 -6.18
CA LEU A 56 24.34 28.49 -4.80
C LEU A 56 25.21 29.75 -4.78
N GLU A 57 26.29 29.79 -5.55
CA GLU A 57 27.15 30.98 -5.67
C GLU A 57 26.40 32.16 -6.34
N MET A 58 25.57 31.89 -7.35
CA MET A 58 24.71 32.92 -7.96
C MET A 58 23.67 33.46 -6.96
N LEU A 59 23.07 32.60 -6.13
CA LEU A 59 22.14 33.01 -5.08
C LEU A 59 22.83 33.85 -4.01
N MET A 60 24.03 33.47 -3.57
CA MET A 60 24.84 34.28 -2.63
C MET A 60 25.14 35.67 -3.21
N LYS A 61 25.55 35.77 -4.48
CA LYS A 61 25.79 37.07 -5.15
C LYS A 61 24.53 37.92 -5.27
N ARG A 62 23.36 37.32 -5.51
CA ARG A 62 22.07 38.03 -5.52
C ARG A 62 21.64 38.49 -4.11
N MET A 63 21.92 37.70 -3.08
CA MET A 63 21.66 38.09 -1.68
C MET A 63 22.57 39.25 -1.23
N ASP A 64 23.84 39.28 -1.62
CA ASP A 64 24.74 40.41 -1.31
C ASP A 64 24.27 41.72 -1.98
N ILE A 65 23.78 41.65 -3.23
CA ILE A 65 23.15 42.79 -3.91
C ILE A 65 21.90 43.28 -3.17
N LEU A 66 21.05 42.36 -2.69
CA LEU A 66 19.84 42.73 -1.93
C LEU A 66 20.18 43.34 -0.57
N ALA A 67 21.17 42.80 0.16
CA ALA A 67 21.63 43.37 1.43
C ALA A 67 22.25 44.77 1.27
N ARG A 68 22.94 45.05 0.15
CA ARG A 68 23.43 46.40 -0.20
C ARG A 68 22.31 47.37 -0.53
N LEU A 69 21.20 46.90 -1.12
CA LEU A 69 20.01 47.70 -1.39
C LEU A 69 19.24 48.02 -0.09
N GLU A 70 19.09 47.06 0.81
CA GLU A 70 18.39 47.24 2.10
C GLU A 70 19.09 48.30 2.98
N ASN A 71 20.43 48.32 2.99
CA ASN A 71 21.24 49.36 3.64
C ASN A 71 21.14 50.76 3.00
N SER A 72 20.40 50.95 1.90
CA SER A 72 20.29 52.23 1.18
C SER A 72 18.97 52.99 1.42
N THR A 73 18.02 52.41 2.16
CA THR A 73 16.63 52.90 2.25
C THR A 73 16.18 53.45 3.60
N ASP A 74 17.07 53.58 4.59
CA ASP A 74 16.76 54.11 5.93
C ASP A 74 16.95 55.64 6.04
N PHE A 75 16.02 56.41 5.47
CA PHE A 75 15.89 57.85 5.75
C PHE A 75 14.44 58.35 5.57
N HIS A 76 13.59 58.22 6.62
CA HIS A 76 12.62 59.25 7.10
C HIS A 76 11.68 58.74 8.22
N LYS A 77 11.64 59.47 9.35
CA LYS A 77 10.55 59.72 10.35
C LYS A 77 9.43 58.67 10.58
N GLY A 78 9.00 58.33 11.81
CA GLY A 78 9.40 58.73 13.17
C GLY A 78 8.24 58.64 14.20
N GLU A 79 8.55 58.28 15.47
CA GLU A 79 7.71 58.35 16.71
C GLU A 79 6.38 57.56 16.77
N GLU A 80 5.91 56.90 17.85
CA GLU A 80 6.49 56.17 19.03
C GLU A 80 5.55 54.90 19.20
N ALA A 81 5.61 53.95 20.14
CA ALA A 81 6.19 53.87 21.48
C ALA A 81 6.45 52.41 21.97
N ARG A 82 7.19 52.32 23.10
CA ARG A 82 7.01 51.46 24.31
C ARG A 82 6.02 50.26 24.23
N PHE A 83 6.32 49.03 24.68
CA PHE A 83 7.47 48.37 25.37
C PHE A 83 7.34 46.83 25.12
N PRO A 84 8.26 45.97 25.59
CA PRO A 84 9.72 45.99 25.47
C PRO A 84 10.21 44.85 24.53
N LEU A 85 11.34 45.03 23.85
CA LEU A 85 11.87 44.01 22.93
C LEU A 85 13.14 43.35 23.48
N ASP A 86 13.06 42.11 23.93
CA ASP A 86 14.25 41.32 24.26
C ASP A 86 14.75 40.54 23.02
N ARG A 87 15.77 41.11 22.37
CA ARG A 87 16.81 40.43 21.60
C ARG A 87 16.40 39.44 20.50
N PHE A 88 15.70 39.92 19.48
CA PHE A 88 15.79 39.31 18.15
C PHE A 88 17.09 39.73 17.43
N GLN A 89 17.94 38.77 17.05
CA GLN A 89 19.03 38.95 16.07
C GLN A 89 18.77 38.06 14.83
N PRO A 90 18.18 38.57 13.74
CA PRO A 90 17.74 37.74 12.61
C PRO A 90 18.42 38.10 11.28
N ALA A 91 19.76 37.98 11.19
CA ALA A 91 20.49 38.11 9.91
C ALA A 91 21.74 37.22 9.85
N ALA A 92 22.80 37.56 10.62
CA ALA A 92 24.13 36.94 10.55
C ALA A 92 24.09 35.40 10.63
N GLY A 93 23.40 34.85 11.63
CA GLY A 93 23.33 33.40 11.87
C GLY A 93 22.58 32.58 10.81
N LEU A 94 21.94 33.21 9.82
CA LEU A 94 21.45 32.51 8.61
C LEU A 94 22.53 32.46 7.52
N MET A 95 23.29 33.55 7.34
CA MET A 95 24.37 33.63 6.37
C MET A 95 25.51 32.66 6.72
N GLU A 96 25.89 32.59 8.00
CA GLU A 96 26.85 31.60 8.52
C GLU A 96 26.40 30.16 8.26
N ARG A 97 25.09 29.86 8.43
CA ARG A 97 24.54 28.52 8.18
C ARG A 97 24.56 28.16 6.70
N ILE A 98 24.20 29.10 5.81
CA ILE A 98 24.26 28.91 4.36
C ILE A 98 25.71 28.70 3.91
N GLN A 99 26.64 29.48 4.44
CA GLN A 99 28.07 29.35 4.13
C GLN A 99 28.66 28.03 4.65
N ALA A 100 28.31 27.62 5.87
CA ALA A 100 28.69 26.31 6.42
C ALA A 100 28.09 25.13 5.64
N ILE A 101 26.89 25.27 5.06
CA ILE A 101 26.29 24.28 4.15
C ILE A 101 27.07 24.24 2.83
N ALA A 102 27.37 25.38 2.21
CA ALA A 102 28.16 25.45 0.97
C ALA A 102 29.57 24.87 1.15
N GLN A 103 30.22 25.18 2.28
CA GLN A 103 31.52 24.62 2.65
C GLN A 103 31.44 23.11 2.87
N ASN A 104 30.46 22.60 3.63
CA ASN A 104 30.27 21.14 3.77
C ASN A 104 30.00 20.43 2.43
N VAL A 105 29.20 21.02 1.53
CA VAL A 105 28.94 20.44 0.20
C VAL A 105 30.22 20.40 -0.64
N SER A 106 31.05 21.43 -0.58
CA SER A 106 32.36 21.46 -1.24
C SER A 106 33.33 20.44 -0.65
N ASP A 107 33.41 20.35 0.68
CA ASP A 107 34.20 19.36 1.41
C ASP A 107 33.78 17.92 1.09
N ILE A 108 32.47 17.67 0.95
CA ILE A 108 31.91 16.38 0.52
C ILE A 108 32.30 16.10 -0.93
N ALA A 109 32.23 17.08 -1.83
CA ALA A 109 32.64 16.91 -3.23
C ALA A 109 34.15 16.58 -3.35
N VAL A 110 35.01 17.26 -2.57
CA VAL A 110 36.45 16.97 -2.49
C VAL A 110 36.69 15.59 -1.90
N LYS A 111 36.04 15.23 -0.78
CA LYS A 111 36.16 13.90 -0.15
C LYS A 111 35.67 12.78 -1.07
N VAL A 112 34.61 12.99 -1.85
CA VAL A 112 34.14 12.03 -2.86
C VAL A 112 35.15 11.86 -3.99
N ASP A 113 35.73 12.95 -4.52
CA ASP A 113 36.76 12.84 -5.56
C ASP A 113 38.04 12.20 -5.03
N GLN A 114 38.38 12.42 -3.75
CA GLN A 114 39.54 11.82 -3.09
C GLN A 114 39.33 10.35 -2.73
N ILE A 115 38.10 9.94 -2.37
CA ILE A 115 37.71 8.52 -2.26
C ILE A 115 37.82 7.85 -3.64
N LEU A 116 37.29 8.46 -4.70
CA LEU A 116 37.40 7.93 -6.07
C LEU A 116 38.86 7.78 -6.53
N ARG A 117 39.73 8.75 -6.23
CA ARG A 117 41.18 8.65 -6.51
C ARG A 117 41.86 7.56 -5.68
N ASN A 118 41.53 7.42 -4.40
CA ASN A 118 42.11 6.37 -3.55
C ASN A 118 41.66 4.96 -4.00
N SER A 119 40.41 4.79 -4.44
CA SER A 119 39.93 3.55 -5.05
C SER A 119 40.65 3.21 -6.37
N LEU A 120 41.06 4.22 -7.16
CA LEU A 120 41.84 4.02 -8.38
C LEU A 120 43.34 3.73 -8.12
N LEU A 121 43.87 4.09 -6.95
CA LEU A 121 45.30 3.92 -6.63
C LEU A 121 45.60 2.68 -5.76
N ASN A 122 44.68 2.26 -4.89
CA ASN A 122 44.84 1.05 -4.08
C ASN A 122 44.51 -0.26 -4.83
N GLY A 123 44.29 -0.21 -6.15
CA GLY A 123 44.00 -1.38 -6.99
C GLY A 123 45.22 -2.25 -7.35
N LYS A 124 46.46 -1.77 -7.14
CA LYS A 124 47.67 -2.52 -7.49
C LYS A 124 48.17 -3.39 -6.33
N GLY A 125 47.61 -4.60 -6.23
CA GLY A 125 47.94 -5.57 -5.18
C GLY A 125 47.87 -7.05 -5.54
N MET A 126 47.39 -7.46 -6.72
CA MET A 126 47.44 -8.86 -7.19
C MET A 126 47.21 -9.06 -8.70
N GLU A 127 47.86 -8.26 -9.56
CA GLU A 127 47.87 -8.50 -11.02
C GLU A 127 48.51 -9.87 -11.32
N GLY A 128 47.82 -10.77 -12.02
CA GLY A 128 48.41 -12.08 -12.35
C GLY A 128 47.52 -13.25 -12.79
N ARG A 129 46.17 -13.17 -12.82
CA ARG A 129 45.34 -14.23 -13.47
C ARG A 129 43.85 -13.97 -13.76
N ARG A 130 43.29 -12.76 -13.63
CA ARG A 130 41.82 -12.58 -13.56
C ARG A 130 41.14 -11.96 -14.79
N ASP A 131 41.87 -11.43 -15.76
CA ASP A 131 41.31 -10.42 -16.67
C ASP A 131 40.77 -10.97 -18.02
N GLN A 132 40.46 -12.27 -18.10
CA GLN A 132 39.92 -12.93 -19.30
C GLN A 132 38.81 -13.94 -18.97
N CYS A 133 37.65 -13.45 -18.54
CA CYS A 133 36.41 -14.23 -18.53
C CYS A 133 35.65 -14.00 -19.85
N GLU A 134 35.89 -14.83 -20.86
CA GLU A 134 35.16 -14.72 -22.13
C GLU A 134 33.65 -14.98 -21.94
N VAL A 135 32.83 -14.22 -22.68
CA VAL A 135 31.36 -14.33 -22.63
C VAL A 135 30.88 -15.62 -23.32
N PRO A 136 30.27 -16.57 -22.60
CA PRO A 136 29.87 -17.86 -23.18
C PRO A 136 28.83 -17.71 -24.30
N ARG A 137 29.02 -18.49 -25.38
CA ARG A 137 28.06 -18.62 -26.49
C ARG A 137 27.38 -20.00 -26.47
N ASP A 138 26.70 -20.31 -25.36
CA ASP A 138 25.91 -21.54 -25.22
C ASP A 138 24.47 -21.32 -25.74
N PRO A 139 23.99 -22.08 -26.75
CA PRO A 139 22.60 -22.01 -27.23
C PRO A 139 21.53 -22.25 -26.15
N LYS A 140 21.86 -22.85 -25.00
CA LYS A 140 20.97 -23.01 -23.85
C LYS A 140 20.79 -21.72 -23.03
N TYR A 141 21.67 -20.75 -23.21
CA TYR A 141 21.70 -19.47 -22.50
C TYR A 141 21.73 -18.30 -23.50
N PRO A 142 20.73 -18.17 -24.41
CA PRO A 142 20.78 -17.23 -25.53
C PRO A 142 20.86 -15.77 -25.09
N ASP A 143 20.27 -15.44 -23.94
CA ASP A 143 20.27 -14.08 -23.38
C ASP A 143 21.60 -13.68 -22.74
N CYS A 144 22.52 -14.62 -22.43
CA CYS A 144 23.74 -14.37 -21.65
C CYS A 144 24.56 -13.21 -22.21
N ALA A 145 24.86 -13.22 -23.51
CA ALA A 145 25.69 -12.19 -24.14
C ALA A 145 25.02 -10.80 -24.15
N GLY A 146 23.72 -10.75 -24.39
CA GLY A 146 22.94 -9.50 -24.34
C GLY A 146 22.82 -8.95 -22.91
N LYS A 147 22.73 -9.84 -21.91
CA LYS A 147 22.75 -9.49 -20.49
C LYS A 147 24.11 -8.97 -20.03
N VAL A 148 25.24 -9.56 -20.46
CA VAL A 148 26.58 -9.03 -20.15
C VAL A 148 26.77 -7.64 -20.76
N GLU A 149 26.36 -7.43 -22.02
CA GLU A 149 26.41 -6.11 -22.67
C GLU A 149 25.54 -5.07 -21.92
N TRP A 150 24.34 -5.46 -21.49
CA TRP A 150 23.51 -4.61 -20.63
C TRP A 150 24.22 -4.26 -19.32
N MET A 151 24.90 -5.23 -18.68
CA MET A 151 25.64 -5.00 -17.44
C MET A 151 26.81 -4.03 -17.65
N ARG A 152 27.62 -4.17 -18.72
CA ARG A 152 28.70 -3.21 -19.07
C ARG A 152 28.22 -1.76 -19.02
N ALA A 153 27.03 -1.50 -19.59
CA ALA A 153 26.45 -0.16 -19.67
C ALA A 153 25.66 0.28 -18.43
N ARG A 154 25.14 -0.64 -17.61
CA ARG A 154 24.07 -0.33 -16.63
C ARG A 154 24.18 -0.99 -15.25
N TRP A 155 25.24 -1.74 -14.93
CA TRP A 155 25.38 -2.36 -13.60
C TRP A 155 25.35 -1.36 -12.41
N THR A 156 25.62 -0.08 -12.64
CA THR A 156 25.52 0.99 -11.63
C THR A 156 24.10 1.58 -11.48
N SER A 157 23.11 1.15 -12.27
CA SER A 157 21.75 1.73 -12.24
C SER A 157 20.95 1.38 -10.98
N ASP A 158 21.39 0.36 -10.23
CA ASP A 158 20.78 -0.12 -9.00
C ASP A 158 21.89 -0.61 -8.05
N PRO A 159 22.00 -0.10 -6.80
CA PRO A 159 23.05 -0.56 -5.87
C PRO A 159 22.95 -2.06 -5.52
N CYS A 160 21.85 -2.74 -5.86
CA CYS A 160 21.71 -4.17 -5.64
C CYS A 160 22.78 -5.00 -6.38
N TYR A 161 23.26 -4.55 -7.55
CA TYR A 161 24.30 -5.27 -8.29
C TYR A 161 25.64 -5.26 -7.53
N ALA A 162 26.02 -4.09 -6.98
CA ALA A 162 27.21 -3.96 -6.13
C ALA A 162 27.07 -4.77 -4.82
N PHE A 163 25.86 -4.84 -4.25
CA PHE A 163 25.58 -5.70 -3.08
C PHE A 163 25.79 -7.19 -3.38
N PHE A 164 25.51 -7.65 -4.60
CA PHE A 164 25.83 -9.02 -5.05
C PHE A 164 27.29 -9.19 -5.54
N GLY A 165 28.17 -8.21 -5.31
CA GLY A 165 29.59 -8.29 -5.63
C GLY A 165 29.96 -7.95 -7.07
N VAL A 166 29.09 -7.27 -7.82
CA VAL A 166 29.46 -6.70 -9.12
C VAL A 166 30.37 -5.48 -8.91
N ASP A 167 31.55 -5.54 -9.51
CA ASP A 167 32.63 -4.53 -9.40
C ASP A 167 32.87 -3.74 -10.70
N GLY A 168 32.22 -4.13 -11.80
CA GLY A 168 32.39 -3.55 -13.14
C GLY A 168 33.28 -4.37 -14.08
N THR A 169 33.89 -5.46 -13.62
CA THR A 169 34.62 -6.41 -14.47
C THR A 169 33.68 -7.39 -15.20
N GLU A 170 34.10 -7.87 -16.37
CA GLU A 170 33.34 -8.88 -17.12
C GLU A 170 33.17 -10.19 -16.34
N CYS A 171 34.18 -10.55 -15.55
CA CYS A 171 34.11 -11.67 -14.62
C CYS A 171 33.00 -11.49 -13.58
N SER A 172 32.84 -10.32 -12.95
CA SER A 172 31.78 -10.13 -11.95
C SER A 172 30.39 -10.05 -12.58
N PHE A 173 30.26 -9.54 -13.82
CA PHE A 173 29.03 -9.66 -14.60
C PHE A 173 28.66 -11.13 -14.86
N LEU A 174 29.62 -11.95 -15.32
CA LEU A 174 29.39 -13.36 -15.61
C LEU A 174 29.12 -14.18 -14.34
N ILE A 175 29.75 -13.86 -13.20
CA ILE A 175 29.44 -14.45 -11.90
C ILE A 175 28.00 -14.14 -11.50
N TYR A 176 27.60 -12.87 -11.53
CA TYR A 176 26.24 -12.44 -11.17
C TYR A 176 25.18 -13.08 -12.09
N LEU A 177 25.40 -13.04 -13.41
CA LEU A 177 24.45 -13.57 -14.39
C LEU A 177 24.38 -15.10 -14.40
N SER A 178 25.36 -15.82 -13.86
CA SER A 178 25.34 -17.30 -13.78
C SER A 178 24.90 -17.81 -12.41
N GLU A 179 25.34 -17.21 -11.32
CA GLU A 179 25.05 -17.65 -9.94
C GLU A 179 23.76 -17.04 -9.37
N VAL A 180 23.41 -15.80 -9.75
CA VAL A 180 22.33 -15.01 -9.10
C VAL A 180 21.09 -14.86 -9.98
N GLU A 181 21.24 -14.54 -11.28
CA GLU A 181 20.08 -14.42 -12.20
C GLU A 181 19.89 -15.62 -13.15
N TRP A 182 20.89 -16.49 -13.29
CA TRP A 182 20.87 -17.70 -14.13
C TRP A 182 20.65 -17.48 -15.65
N PHE A 183 20.96 -16.28 -16.17
CA PHE A 183 20.99 -15.98 -17.61
C PHE A 183 22.24 -16.51 -18.33
N CYS A 184 23.30 -16.87 -17.59
CA CYS A 184 24.55 -17.42 -18.13
C CYS A 184 24.86 -18.82 -17.53
N PRO A 185 25.66 -19.66 -18.22
CA PRO A 185 26.05 -20.98 -17.70
C PRO A 185 26.96 -20.86 -16.46
N PRO A 186 26.92 -21.83 -15.52
CA PRO A 186 27.80 -21.86 -14.35
C PRO A 186 29.29 -21.90 -14.73
N LEU A 187 30.12 -21.11 -14.03
CA LEU A 187 31.54 -20.92 -14.36
C LEU A 187 32.40 -22.08 -13.85
N SER A 188 32.96 -22.89 -14.75
CA SER A 188 33.65 -24.16 -14.43
C SER A 188 34.92 -24.02 -13.58
N TRP A 189 35.56 -22.86 -13.58
CA TRP A 189 36.74 -22.56 -12.77
C TRP A 189 36.41 -22.11 -11.34
N ARG A 190 35.14 -21.87 -11.03
CA ARG A 190 34.68 -21.78 -9.64
C ARG A 190 34.38 -23.18 -9.14
N ASN A 191 34.82 -23.47 -7.93
CA ASN A 191 34.57 -24.75 -7.28
C ASN A 191 33.08 -24.91 -6.98
N HIS A 192 32.35 -25.46 -7.95
CA HIS A 192 31.07 -26.14 -7.73
C HIS A 192 31.31 -27.46 -6.97
N THR A 193 31.97 -27.39 -5.82
CA THR A 193 32.07 -28.48 -4.85
C THR A 193 30.65 -28.83 -4.42
N VAL A 194 30.12 -29.87 -5.07
CA VAL A 194 28.82 -30.54 -4.88
C VAL A 194 27.82 -29.68 -4.13
N ALA A 195 26.81 -29.15 -4.83
CA ALA A 195 25.65 -28.53 -4.20
C ALA A 195 25.11 -29.48 -3.12
N VAL A 196 25.44 -29.18 -1.85
CA VAL A 196 25.37 -30.15 -0.76
C VAL A 196 23.93 -30.64 -0.71
N PRO A 197 23.67 -31.97 -0.78
CA PRO A 197 22.31 -32.49 -0.82
C PRO A 197 21.52 -31.87 0.33
N SER A 198 20.58 -31.00 -0.03
CA SER A 198 19.98 -30.10 0.97
C SER A 198 19.33 -30.98 2.03
N PRO A 199 19.72 -30.85 3.31
CA PRO A 199 19.31 -31.80 4.34
C PRO A 199 17.78 -31.87 4.32
N PRO A 200 17.20 -33.09 4.30
CA PRO A 200 15.79 -33.29 3.96
C PRO A 200 14.94 -32.35 4.82
N PRO A 201 14.06 -31.55 4.19
CA PRO A 201 13.46 -30.39 4.85
C PRO A 201 12.80 -30.84 6.16
N PRO A 202 13.07 -30.16 7.29
CA PRO A 202 12.69 -30.66 8.60
C PRO A 202 11.18 -30.91 8.65
N PRO A 203 10.74 -32.00 9.32
CA PRO A 203 9.35 -32.44 9.28
C PRO A 203 8.43 -31.29 9.68
N ARG A 204 7.52 -30.93 8.78
CA ARG A 204 6.66 -29.75 8.94
C ARG A 204 5.86 -29.86 10.24
N ALA A 205 6.02 -28.86 11.10
CA ALA A 205 5.19 -28.69 12.28
C ALA A 205 3.70 -28.79 11.89
N GLN A 206 2.89 -29.48 12.69
CA GLN A 206 1.47 -29.66 12.38
C GLN A 206 0.62 -28.52 12.97
N ALA A 207 -0.41 -28.13 12.24
CA ALA A 207 -1.29 -27.02 12.57
C ALA A 207 -2.31 -27.42 13.64
N ALA A 208 -1.95 -27.23 14.91
CA ALA A 208 -2.88 -27.37 16.04
C ALA A 208 -3.81 -26.15 16.15
N PHE A 209 -5.11 -26.36 16.41
CA PHE A 209 -6.05 -25.26 16.63
C PHE A 209 -5.67 -24.45 17.88
N ARG A 210 -5.71 -23.12 17.76
CA ARG A 210 -5.38 -22.22 18.89
C ARG A 210 -6.50 -22.23 19.94
N ARG A 211 -6.15 -21.90 21.19
CA ARG A 211 -7.06 -21.88 22.36
C ARG A 211 -7.34 -20.47 22.89
N ASP A 212 -6.58 -19.49 22.43
CA ASP A 212 -6.68 -18.07 22.74
C ASP A 212 -6.44 -17.22 21.46
N LEU A 213 -6.48 -15.90 21.60
CA LEU A 213 -6.16 -14.93 20.54
C LEU A 213 -5.12 -13.88 20.99
N ALA A 214 -4.47 -14.05 22.14
CA ALA A 214 -3.58 -13.04 22.73
C ALA A 214 -2.36 -12.78 21.82
N ARG A 215 -1.71 -13.85 21.34
CA ARG A 215 -0.56 -13.71 20.42
C ARG A 215 -0.93 -13.11 19.06
N LEU A 216 -2.17 -13.27 18.58
CA LEU A 216 -2.63 -12.56 17.38
C LEU A 216 -2.78 -11.05 17.65
N LEU A 217 -3.33 -10.70 18.81
CA LEU A 217 -3.49 -9.30 19.22
C LEU A 217 -2.14 -8.61 19.49
N GLU A 218 -1.05 -9.35 19.71
CA GLU A 218 0.32 -8.83 19.65
C GLU A 218 0.77 -8.62 18.19
N LEU A 219 0.71 -9.67 17.37
CA LEU A 219 1.20 -9.70 15.98
C LEU A 219 0.63 -8.60 15.06
N ILE A 220 -0.57 -8.10 15.34
CA ILE A 220 -1.23 -7.05 14.54
C ILE A 220 -0.58 -5.64 14.73
N GLY A 221 0.36 -5.46 15.66
CA GLY A 221 1.11 -4.19 15.80
C GLY A 221 0.26 -3.02 16.36
N THR A 222 0.82 -1.83 16.44
CA THR A 222 0.19 -0.64 17.07
C THR A 222 0.46 0.62 16.24
N GLY A 223 -0.11 1.77 16.64
CA GLY A 223 0.20 3.08 16.05
C GLY A 223 -0.75 3.57 14.94
N LYS A 224 -1.66 2.74 14.42
CA LYS A 224 -2.69 3.13 13.44
C LYS A 224 -4.10 2.75 13.92
N GLU A 225 -5.08 3.63 13.76
CA GLU A 225 -6.46 3.37 14.22
C GLU A 225 -7.14 2.21 13.47
N SER A 226 -6.73 1.95 12.23
CA SER A 226 -7.07 0.74 11.48
C SER A 226 -6.73 -0.55 12.26
N LEU A 227 -5.55 -0.61 12.89
CA LEU A 227 -5.12 -1.74 13.73
C LEU A 227 -5.89 -1.79 15.04
N SER A 228 -6.15 -0.63 15.65
CA SER A 228 -6.99 -0.46 16.85
C SER A 228 -8.40 -1.01 16.63
N PHE A 229 -9.02 -0.70 15.48
CA PHE A 229 -10.31 -1.24 15.05
C PHE A 229 -10.28 -2.77 14.88
N MET A 230 -9.32 -3.31 14.12
CA MET A 230 -9.20 -4.75 13.92
C MET A 230 -9.00 -5.50 15.25
N LYS A 231 -8.15 -5.00 16.16
CA LYS A 231 -7.99 -5.58 17.50
C LYS A 231 -9.25 -5.51 18.36
N LYS A 232 -10.02 -4.42 18.29
CA LYS A 232 -11.33 -4.28 18.98
C LYS A 232 -12.32 -5.33 18.46
N ARG A 233 -12.41 -5.52 17.13
CA ARG A 233 -13.27 -6.54 16.50
C ARG A 233 -12.87 -7.97 16.88
N ILE A 234 -11.59 -8.31 16.81
CA ILE A 234 -11.07 -9.65 17.16
C ILE A 234 -11.34 -9.99 18.64
N ARG A 235 -11.20 -9.02 19.55
CA ARG A 235 -11.56 -9.18 20.98
C ARG A 235 -13.06 -9.41 21.16
N HIS A 236 -13.91 -8.63 20.49
CA HIS A 236 -15.37 -8.74 20.56
C HIS A 236 -15.85 -10.14 20.10
N LEU A 237 -15.34 -10.63 18.97
CA LEU A 237 -15.71 -11.93 18.42
C LEU A 237 -14.95 -13.12 19.03
N ALA A 238 -14.07 -12.91 20.01
CA ALA A 238 -13.12 -13.93 20.49
C ALA A 238 -13.81 -15.23 20.93
N GLN A 239 -14.87 -15.16 21.74
CA GLN A 239 -15.57 -16.35 22.21
C GLN A 239 -16.27 -17.13 21.09
N GLN A 240 -16.69 -16.45 20.02
CA GLN A 240 -17.29 -17.08 18.84
C GLN A 240 -16.21 -17.80 18.03
N TRP A 241 -15.04 -17.17 17.79
CA TRP A 241 -13.87 -17.83 17.19
C TRP A 241 -13.43 -19.07 17.98
N LEU A 242 -13.35 -18.98 19.31
CA LEU A 242 -13.01 -20.12 20.17
C LEU A 242 -14.06 -21.25 20.16
N ARG A 243 -15.34 -20.95 19.93
CA ARG A 243 -16.39 -21.97 19.72
C ARG A 243 -16.31 -22.58 18.32
N ALA A 244 -16.16 -21.76 17.28
CA ALA A 244 -16.08 -22.19 15.89
C ALA A 244 -14.88 -23.11 15.65
N ALA A 245 -13.70 -22.76 16.17
CA ALA A 245 -12.50 -23.59 16.07
C ALA A 245 -12.69 -24.97 16.73
N ARG A 246 -13.26 -25.04 17.94
CA ARG A 246 -13.56 -26.32 18.62
C ARG A 246 -14.59 -27.17 17.85
N ARG A 247 -15.66 -26.56 17.35
CA ARG A 247 -16.66 -27.24 16.48
C ARG A 247 -16.02 -27.78 15.19
N LEU A 248 -15.10 -27.04 14.59
CA LEU A 248 -14.41 -27.46 13.36
C LEU A 248 -13.37 -28.55 13.61
N GLU A 249 -12.59 -28.44 14.69
CA GLU A 249 -11.63 -29.46 15.14
C GLU A 249 -12.31 -30.82 15.36
N GLN A 250 -13.46 -30.82 16.04
CA GLN A 250 -14.30 -32.02 16.23
C GLN A 250 -14.76 -32.60 14.87
N ARG A 251 -15.24 -31.76 13.95
CA ARG A 251 -15.67 -32.19 12.60
C ARG A 251 -14.52 -32.70 11.72
N LEU A 252 -13.29 -32.27 11.96
CA LEU A 252 -12.10 -32.75 11.23
C LEU A 252 -11.54 -34.07 11.78
N ALA A 253 -12.08 -34.61 12.88
CA ALA A 253 -11.79 -35.96 13.39
C ALA A 253 -10.29 -36.31 13.47
N GLY A 254 -9.46 -35.36 13.91
CA GLY A 254 -8.00 -35.56 14.05
C GLY A 254 -7.18 -35.49 12.75
N ARG A 255 -7.78 -35.09 11.63
CA ARG A 255 -7.07 -34.92 10.34
C ARG A 255 -5.89 -33.95 10.47
N GLN A 256 -4.69 -34.50 10.29
CA GLN A 256 -3.42 -33.76 10.29
C GLN A 256 -3.34 -32.76 9.13
N ARG A 257 -2.60 -31.67 9.33
CA ARG A 257 -2.47 -30.52 8.43
C ARG A 257 -1.14 -29.82 8.68
N ASP A 258 -0.34 -29.60 7.64
CA ASP A 258 0.89 -28.81 7.76
C ASP A 258 0.61 -27.39 8.29
N GLN A 259 1.43 -26.95 9.26
CA GLN A 259 1.56 -25.55 9.61
C GLN A 259 2.27 -24.83 8.46
N LYS A 260 1.61 -23.79 7.94
CA LYS A 260 2.17 -22.90 6.93
C LYS A 260 2.78 -21.66 7.58
N GLN A 261 3.86 -21.17 6.98
CA GLN A 261 4.36 -19.81 7.20
C GLN A 261 3.62 -18.89 6.24
N ILE A 262 2.84 -17.93 6.77
CA ILE A 262 1.96 -17.07 5.97
C ILE A 262 2.33 -15.61 6.20
N LEU A 263 2.67 -14.91 5.11
CA LEU A 263 2.76 -13.45 5.10
C LEU A 263 1.37 -12.86 4.91
N VAL A 264 1.00 -11.88 5.73
CA VAL A 264 -0.23 -11.10 5.60
C VAL A 264 0.18 -9.63 5.51
N HIS A 265 0.15 -9.09 4.30
CA HIS A 265 0.60 -7.74 4.01
C HIS A 265 -0.54 -6.85 3.53
N ILE A 266 -0.97 -5.93 4.39
CA ILE A 266 -2.08 -5.00 4.12
C ILE A 266 -1.48 -3.71 3.54
N GLY A 267 -1.34 -3.69 2.22
CA GLY A 267 -0.64 -2.65 1.48
C GLY A 267 -1.36 -1.31 1.44
N PHE A 268 -2.70 -1.28 1.53
CA PHE A 268 -3.43 0.00 1.55
C PHE A 268 -3.29 0.76 2.90
N LEU A 269 -2.78 0.10 3.95
CA LEU A 269 -2.44 0.72 5.23
C LEU A 269 -1.01 1.29 5.29
N THR A 270 -0.20 1.13 4.23
CA THR A 270 1.15 1.70 4.23
C THR A 270 1.12 3.22 4.00
N GLU A 271 2.18 3.91 4.43
CA GLU A 271 2.30 5.37 4.29
C GLU A 271 2.47 5.78 2.83
N GLU A 272 3.07 4.91 2.03
CA GLU A 272 3.31 5.06 0.59
C GLU A 272 2.03 4.85 -0.23
N SER A 273 1.01 4.21 0.34
CA SER A 273 -0.39 4.22 -0.12
C SER A 273 -1.16 5.46 0.34
N GLY A 274 -0.49 6.41 1.00
CA GLY A 274 -1.05 7.65 1.55
C GLY A 274 -1.80 7.49 2.87
N ASP A 275 -1.77 6.30 3.50
CA ASP A 275 -2.56 5.89 4.68
C ASP A 275 -4.01 6.43 4.69
N VAL A 276 -4.64 6.49 3.50
CA VAL A 276 -5.88 7.27 3.26
C VAL A 276 -7.06 6.77 4.12
N PHE A 277 -6.98 5.54 4.60
CA PHE A 277 -8.01 4.87 5.39
C PHE A 277 -7.90 5.17 6.89
N SER A 278 -6.71 5.21 7.49
CA SER A 278 -6.58 5.30 8.96
C SER A 278 -7.19 6.59 9.56
N PRO A 279 -7.03 7.79 8.97
CA PRO A 279 -7.75 8.99 9.41
C PRO A 279 -9.27 8.92 9.16
N ARG A 280 -9.71 8.16 8.15
CA ARG A 280 -11.14 8.00 7.80
C ARG A 280 -11.87 7.01 8.71
N VAL A 281 -11.18 6.08 9.37
CA VAL A 281 -11.77 5.18 10.39
C VAL A 281 -12.50 6.00 11.46
N LEU A 282 -11.86 7.06 11.97
CA LEU A 282 -12.44 7.97 12.97
C LEU A 282 -13.56 8.88 12.44
N LYS A 283 -13.67 9.04 11.11
CA LYS A 283 -14.74 9.80 10.44
C LYS A 283 -15.81 8.91 9.78
N GLY A 284 -15.81 7.60 10.10
CA GLY A 284 -16.88 6.68 9.71
C GLY A 284 -16.84 6.20 8.25
N GLY A 285 -15.67 6.30 7.60
CA GLY A 285 -15.45 5.89 6.21
C GLY A 285 -15.53 4.37 5.96
N PRO A 286 -14.97 3.86 4.85
CA PRO A 286 -15.04 2.43 4.52
C PRO A 286 -14.30 1.57 5.56
N LEU A 287 -15.06 0.68 6.20
CA LEU A 287 -14.58 -0.29 7.20
C LEU A 287 -14.74 -1.75 6.73
N GLY A 288 -15.22 -1.99 5.50
CA GLY A 288 -15.50 -3.35 5.01
C GLY A 288 -14.23 -4.17 4.87
N GLU A 289 -13.22 -3.58 4.27
CA GLU A 289 -11.88 -4.13 4.12
C GLU A 289 -11.22 -4.41 5.48
N MET A 290 -11.44 -3.53 6.48
CA MET A 290 -10.97 -3.71 7.85
C MET A 290 -11.69 -4.84 8.59
N VAL A 291 -12.99 -5.03 8.34
CA VAL A 291 -13.76 -6.19 8.84
C VAL A 291 -13.21 -7.49 8.25
N GLN A 292 -13.02 -7.54 6.93
CA GLN A 292 -12.50 -8.72 6.24
C GLN A 292 -11.06 -9.04 6.66
N TRP A 293 -10.15 -8.07 6.75
CA TRP A 293 -8.78 -8.31 7.20
C TRP A 293 -8.68 -8.80 8.65
N ALA A 294 -9.49 -8.26 9.57
CA ALA A 294 -9.55 -8.75 10.94
C ALA A 294 -9.98 -10.23 11.02
N ASP A 295 -10.96 -10.61 10.21
CA ASP A 295 -11.52 -11.95 10.21
C ASP A 295 -10.62 -12.97 9.49
N ILE A 296 -9.92 -12.57 8.41
CA ILE A 296 -8.86 -13.36 7.77
C ILE A 296 -7.74 -13.66 8.77
N LEU A 297 -7.26 -12.64 9.49
CA LEU A 297 -6.21 -12.77 10.49
C LEU A 297 -6.62 -13.73 11.62
N ALA A 298 -7.87 -13.60 12.11
CA ALA A 298 -8.43 -14.50 13.12
C ALA A 298 -8.55 -15.94 12.60
N ALA A 299 -9.10 -16.16 11.40
CA ALA A 299 -9.27 -17.49 10.81
C ALA A 299 -7.93 -18.21 10.61
N LEU A 300 -6.96 -17.56 9.95
CA LEU A 300 -5.64 -18.15 9.66
C LEU A 300 -4.87 -18.46 10.96
N PHE A 301 -4.97 -17.60 11.97
CA PHE A 301 -4.35 -17.84 13.27
C PHE A 301 -5.01 -19.02 13.99
N MET A 302 -6.35 -19.00 14.13
CA MET A 302 -7.12 -20.05 14.81
C MET A 302 -6.93 -21.43 14.18
N LEU A 303 -6.77 -21.50 12.86
CA LEU A 303 -6.44 -22.73 12.12
C LEU A 303 -5.04 -23.30 12.43
N GLY A 304 -4.22 -22.62 13.24
CA GLY A 304 -2.94 -23.14 13.73
C GLY A 304 -1.72 -22.74 12.89
N HIS A 305 -1.88 -21.80 11.94
CA HIS A 305 -0.77 -21.35 11.10
C HIS A 305 0.19 -20.40 11.83
N SER A 306 1.34 -20.14 11.21
CA SER A 306 2.33 -19.16 11.66
C SER A 306 2.20 -17.92 10.79
N LEU A 307 1.91 -16.77 11.39
CA LEU A 307 1.61 -15.54 10.67
C LEU A 307 2.71 -14.49 10.85
N ARG A 308 3.08 -13.83 9.76
CA ARG A 308 3.82 -12.57 9.75
C ARG A 308 2.92 -11.48 9.20
N VAL A 309 2.56 -10.50 10.02
CA VAL A 309 1.72 -9.35 9.62
C VAL A 309 2.62 -8.16 9.34
N THR A 310 2.38 -7.42 8.26
CA THR A 310 3.19 -6.25 7.87
C THR A 310 2.32 -5.14 7.28
N VAL A 311 2.50 -3.90 7.75
CA VAL A 311 1.69 -2.72 7.34
C VAL A 311 2.54 -1.49 7.00
N SER A 312 3.80 -1.73 6.64
CA SER A 312 4.77 -0.77 6.12
C SER A 312 5.70 -1.44 5.10
N LEU A 313 6.28 -0.68 4.17
CA LEU A 313 7.26 -1.24 3.22
C LEU A 313 8.53 -1.74 3.92
N LYS A 314 8.95 -1.07 4.99
CA LYS A 314 10.15 -1.45 5.76
C LYS A 314 10.04 -2.87 6.35
N GLU A 315 8.88 -3.21 6.92
CA GLU A 315 8.60 -4.57 7.41
C GLU A 315 8.51 -5.57 6.25
N LEU A 316 7.85 -5.19 5.16
CA LEU A 316 7.71 -6.04 3.96
C LEU A 316 9.09 -6.41 3.40
N GLN A 317 9.94 -5.42 3.08
CA GLN A 317 11.28 -5.62 2.52
C GLN A 317 12.15 -6.50 3.43
N SER A 318 12.10 -6.25 4.75
CA SER A 318 12.79 -7.04 5.78
C SER A 318 12.36 -8.51 5.81
N HIS A 319 11.11 -8.82 5.45
CA HIS A 319 10.58 -10.19 5.44
C HIS A 319 10.61 -10.89 4.08
N LEU A 320 10.67 -10.13 2.99
CA LEU A 320 10.87 -10.67 1.64
C LEU A 320 12.35 -11.00 1.34
N GLY A 321 13.31 -10.40 2.06
CA GLY A 321 14.74 -10.56 1.75
C GLY A 321 15.16 -9.74 0.52
N VAL A 322 14.69 -8.50 0.44
CA VAL A 322 14.96 -7.58 -0.69
C VAL A 322 16.38 -7.01 -0.56
N PRO A 323 17.24 -7.07 -1.59
CA PRO A 323 18.55 -6.42 -1.58
C PRO A 323 18.39 -4.89 -1.61
N PRO A 324 19.38 -4.11 -1.11
CA PRO A 324 19.32 -2.65 -1.15
C PRO A 324 19.27 -2.17 -2.60
N GLY A 325 18.18 -1.50 -3.00
CA GLY A 325 18.00 -1.17 -4.41
C GLY A 325 16.61 -0.70 -4.83
N ARG A 326 16.39 -0.71 -6.14
CA ARG A 326 15.10 -0.41 -6.81
C ARG A 326 14.36 -1.67 -7.25
N GLY A 327 14.82 -2.84 -6.83
CA GLY A 327 14.21 -4.14 -7.12
C GLY A 327 14.59 -4.73 -8.48
N ASN A 328 15.71 -4.31 -9.10
CA ASN A 328 16.14 -4.92 -10.37
C ASN A 328 16.74 -6.34 -10.15
N CYS A 329 17.51 -6.53 -9.07
CA CYS A 329 18.08 -7.82 -8.70
C CYS A 329 17.06 -8.76 -8.03
N PRO A 330 17.28 -10.08 -8.06
CA PRO A 330 16.46 -11.05 -7.32
C PRO A 330 16.65 -10.95 -5.79
N LEU A 331 15.76 -11.63 -5.05
CA LEU A 331 15.81 -11.70 -3.58
C LEU A 331 17.10 -12.40 -3.09
N THR A 332 17.59 -11.99 -1.92
CA THR A 332 18.82 -12.54 -1.31
C THR A 332 18.70 -13.99 -0.85
N SER A 333 17.48 -14.51 -0.75
CA SER A 333 17.18 -15.87 -0.32
C SER A 333 15.83 -16.36 -0.87
N PRO A 334 15.57 -17.69 -0.91
CA PRO A 334 14.26 -18.21 -1.28
C PRO A 334 13.17 -17.75 -0.30
N LEU A 335 12.01 -17.35 -0.83
CA LEU A 335 10.95 -16.76 0.01
C LEU A 335 10.44 -17.77 1.07
N PRO A 336 10.47 -17.43 2.37
CA PRO A 336 10.18 -18.36 3.47
C PRO A 336 8.69 -18.64 3.71
N PHE A 337 7.78 -17.96 2.99
CA PHE A 337 6.33 -18.07 3.16
C PHE A 337 5.70 -19.05 2.17
N ASP A 338 4.91 -20.01 2.65
CA ASP A 338 4.07 -20.89 1.83
C ASP A 338 3.00 -20.13 1.05
N LEU A 339 2.43 -19.09 1.67
CA LEU A 339 1.31 -18.30 1.18
C LEU A 339 1.53 -16.82 1.53
N ILE A 340 1.01 -15.94 0.68
CA ILE A 340 0.96 -14.50 0.91
C ILE A 340 -0.49 -14.04 0.73
N TYR A 341 -1.07 -13.41 1.75
CA TYR A 341 -2.33 -12.67 1.62
C TYR A 341 -2.01 -11.18 1.49
N THR A 342 -2.56 -10.51 0.49
CA THR A 342 -2.34 -9.08 0.28
C THR A 342 -3.53 -8.41 -0.43
N ASP A 343 -3.45 -7.11 -0.67
CA ASP A 343 -4.36 -6.32 -1.50
C ASP A 343 -3.61 -5.78 -2.75
N TYR A 344 -4.29 -5.05 -3.63
CA TYR A 344 -3.67 -4.47 -4.84
C TYR A 344 -2.46 -3.57 -4.56
N HIS A 345 -2.46 -2.82 -3.46
CA HIS A 345 -1.35 -1.94 -3.12
C HIS A 345 -0.14 -2.79 -2.73
N GLY A 346 -0.34 -3.79 -1.86
CA GLY A 346 0.73 -4.69 -1.45
C GLY A 346 1.23 -5.59 -2.59
N LEU A 347 0.36 -5.91 -3.56
CA LEU A 347 0.71 -6.61 -4.79
C LEU A 347 1.65 -5.77 -5.68
N GLN A 348 1.36 -4.47 -5.84
CA GLN A 348 2.22 -3.53 -6.55
C GLN A 348 3.55 -3.30 -5.83
N GLN A 349 3.51 -3.14 -4.51
CA GLN A 349 4.69 -2.96 -3.66
C GLN A 349 5.61 -4.20 -3.71
N MET A 350 5.05 -5.41 -3.71
CA MET A 350 5.79 -6.66 -3.95
C MET A 350 6.35 -6.75 -5.37
N LYS A 351 5.57 -6.40 -6.41
CA LYS A 351 6.05 -6.36 -7.81
C LYS A 351 7.23 -5.40 -7.99
N GLN A 352 7.20 -4.24 -7.32
CA GLN A 352 8.28 -3.25 -7.31
C GLN A 352 9.54 -3.75 -6.58
N HIS A 353 9.41 -4.35 -5.40
CA HIS A 353 10.58 -4.72 -4.58
C HIS A 353 11.15 -6.11 -4.86
N MET A 354 10.34 -7.06 -5.33
CA MET A 354 10.81 -8.41 -5.69
C MET A 354 11.28 -8.50 -7.15
N GLY A 355 10.94 -7.52 -7.99
CA GLY A 355 11.34 -7.48 -9.40
C GLY A 355 11.03 -8.77 -10.17
N LEU A 356 12.05 -9.30 -10.85
CA LEU A 356 11.95 -10.58 -11.57
C LEU A 356 11.56 -11.75 -10.65
N SER A 357 11.94 -11.71 -9.36
CA SER A 357 11.54 -12.76 -8.39
C SER A 357 10.05 -12.77 -8.10
N PHE A 358 9.31 -11.68 -8.34
CA PHE A 358 7.85 -11.67 -8.17
C PHE A 358 7.18 -12.79 -8.99
N LYS A 359 7.55 -12.93 -10.27
CA LYS A 359 7.02 -13.96 -11.19
C LYS A 359 7.22 -15.40 -10.67
N LYS A 360 8.28 -15.65 -9.90
CA LYS A 360 8.61 -16.96 -9.30
C LYS A 360 7.67 -17.36 -8.15
N TYR A 361 7.02 -16.40 -7.50
CA TYR A 361 6.21 -16.62 -6.30
C TYR A 361 4.73 -16.24 -6.42
N THR A 362 4.28 -15.75 -7.59
CA THR A 362 2.87 -15.36 -7.86
C THR A 362 1.85 -16.41 -7.42
N CYS A 363 2.11 -17.70 -7.64
CA CYS A 363 1.21 -18.80 -7.26
C CYS A 363 0.92 -18.89 -5.74
N ARG A 364 1.80 -18.34 -4.88
CA ARG A 364 1.62 -18.28 -3.43
C ARG A 364 0.71 -17.13 -2.98
N VAL A 365 0.45 -16.16 -3.86
CA VAL A 365 -0.29 -14.93 -3.54
C VAL A 365 -1.80 -15.15 -3.56
N ARG A 366 -2.51 -14.52 -2.64
CA ARG A 366 -3.96 -14.40 -2.56
C ARG A 366 -4.29 -12.93 -2.40
N VAL A 367 -5.12 -12.39 -3.30
CA VAL A 367 -5.38 -10.95 -3.43
C VAL A 367 -6.78 -10.65 -2.95
N ILE A 368 -6.90 -9.97 -1.81
CA ILE A 368 -8.17 -9.51 -1.27
C ILE A 368 -8.67 -8.36 -2.16
N ASP A 369 -9.79 -8.60 -2.84
CA ASP A 369 -10.42 -7.70 -3.79
C ASP A 369 -11.93 -7.72 -3.54
N THR A 370 -12.43 -6.71 -2.82
CA THR A 370 -13.83 -6.58 -2.41
C THR A 370 -14.82 -6.84 -3.56
N PHE A 371 -14.55 -6.32 -4.76
CA PHE A 371 -15.51 -6.26 -5.88
C PHE A 371 -15.30 -7.32 -6.95
N GLY A 372 -14.09 -7.90 -7.02
CA GLY A 372 -13.72 -8.98 -7.91
C GLY A 372 -13.07 -8.53 -9.22
N THR A 373 -12.36 -9.48 -9.84
CA THR A 373 -11.57 -9.33 -11.05
C THR A 373 -11.99 -10.35 -12.10
N GLU A 374 -12.53 -9.88 -13.21
CA GLU A 374 -12.86 -10.73 -14.35
C GLU A 374 -11.61 -11.06 -15.19
N PRO A 375 -11.52 -12.26 -15.81
CA PRO A 375 -10.38 -12.66 -16.63
C PRO A 375 -10.02 -11.66 -17.73
N ALA A 376 -11.04 -11.02 -18.32
CA ALA A 376 -10.90 -10.02 -19.39
C ALA A 376 -10.12 -8.76 -19.00
N TYR A 377 -10.02 -8.46 -17.69
CA TYR A 377 -9.25 -7.33 -17.16
C TYR A 377 -7.95 -7.77 -16.48
N ASN A 378 -7.84 -9.04 -16.06
CA ASN A 378 -6.63 -9.60 -15.46
C ASN A 378 -5.54 -9.93 -16.49
N HIS A 379 -5.91 -10.43 -17.67
CA HIS A 379 -4.95 -10.80 -18.72
C HIS A 379 -4.51 -9.56 -19.50
N GLU A 380 -3.28 -9.12 -19.30
CA GLU A 380 -2.72 -7.84 -19.76
C GLU A 380 -2.80 -7.65 -21.29
N GLU A 381 -2.34 -8.63 -22.06
CA GLU A 381 -2.35 -8.59 -23.53
C GLU A 381 -3.78 -8.58 -24.09
N TYR A 382 -4.66 -9.47 -23.60
CA TYR A 382 -6.06 -9.54 -24.01
C TYR A 382 -6.82 -8.25 -23.66
N ALA A 383 -6.65 -7.74 -22.44
CA ALA A 383 -7.27 -6.51 -21.97
C ALA A 383 -6.83 -5.31 -22.84
N THR A 384 -5.55 -5.23 -23.16
CA THR A 384 -4.98 -4.19 -24.05
C THR A 384 -5.54 -4.30 -25.46
N LEU A 385 -5.52 -5.50 -26.06
CA LEU A 385 -6.01 -5.77 -27.42
C LEU A 385 -7.52 -5.51 -27.58
N ARG A 386 -8.31 -5.74 -26.54
CA ARG A 386 -9.77 -5.52 -26.54
C ARG A 386 -10.20 -4.18 -25.96
N GLY A 387 -9.27 -3.37 -25.45
CA GLY A 387 -9.55 -2.04 -24.89
C GLY A 387 -10.19 -2.03 -23.49
N TYR A 388 -10.11 -3.13 -22.73
CA TYR A 388 -10.59 -3.21 -21.33
C TYR A 388 -9.71 -2.36 -20.40
N ARG A 389 -10.08 -1.09 -20.25
CA ARG A 389 -9.35 -0.13 -19.39
C ARG A 389 -9.75 -0.29 -17.93
N THR A 390 -8.76 -0.58 -17.09
CA THR A 390 -8.86 -0.62 -15.63
C THR A 390 -7.68 0.06 -14.95
N ASN A 391 -7.89 0.53 -13.71
CA ASN A 391 -6.86 1.06 -12.82
C ASN A 391 -6.23 -0.03 -11.93
N TRP A 392 -6.76 -1.25 -11.95
CA TRP A 392 -6.47 -2.30 -10.95
C TRP A 392 -6.11 -3.67 -11.54
N GLY A 393 -6.39 -3.95 -12.81
CA GLY A 393 -6.12 -5.25 -13.45
C GLY A 393 -4.69 -5.44 -13.98
N TYR A 394 -4.56 -6.22 -15.06
CA TYR A 394 -3.31 -6.55 -15.77
C TYR A 394 -2.26 -7.33 -14.93
N TRP A 395 -2.70 -8.19 -14.01
CA TRP A 395 -1.79 -8.96 -13.14
C TRP A 395 -1.37 -10.32 -13.70
N ASN A 396 -2.08 -10.85 -14.68
CA ASN A 396 -1.85 -12.18 -15.26
C ASN A 396 -1.81 -13.31 -14.20
N LEU A 397 -2.56 -13.16 -13.10
CA LEU A 397 -2.72 -14.18 -12.06
C LEU A 397 -3.77 -15.23 -12.48
N GLN A 398 -3.84 -16.36 -11.78
CA GLN A 398 -5.02 -17.22 -11.91
C GLN A 398 -6.23 -16.53 -11.27
N PRO A 399 -7.39 -16.38 -11.94
CA PRO A 399 -8.53 -15.61 -11.43
C PRO A 399 -9.02 -16.03 -10.04
N SER A 400 -8.90 -17.31 -9.68
CA SER A 400 -9.24 -17.84 -8.35
C SER A 400 -8.29 -17.38 -7.23
N GLN A 401 -7.18 -16.69 -7.53
CA GLN A 401 -6.31 -16.06 -6.54
C GLN A 401 -6.88 -14.75 -5.99
N PHE A 402 -7.78 -14.08 -6.71
CA PHE A 402 -8.54 -12.94 -6.20
C PHE A 402 -9.63 -13.45 -5.24
N MET A 403 -9.93 -12.66 -4.21
CA MET A 403 -10.69 -13.08 -3.04
C MET A 403 -11.73 -12.03 -2.63
N THR A 404 -13.02 -12.34 -2.85
CA THR A 404 -14.11 -11.36 -2.81
C THR A 404 -14.80 -11.22 -1.44
N MET A 405 -15.45 -10.07 -1.24
CA MET A 405 -16.29 -9.79 -0.06
C MET A 405 -17.62 -10.54 -0.09
N PHE A 406 -18.17 -10.78 -1.27
CA PHE A 406 -19.41 -11.51 -1.51
C PHE A 406 -19.24 -12.46 -2.72
N PRO A 407 -20.04 -13.54 -2.85
CA PRO A 407 -19.91 -14.53 -3.91
C PRO A 407 -20.54 -14.06 -5.24
N HIS A 408 -20.17 -12.87 -5.71
CA HIS A 408 -20.73 -12.20 -6.89
C HIS A 408 -19.90 -12.36 -8.17
N THR A 409 -18.66 -12.86 -8.08
CA THR A 409 -17.75 -13.03 -9.24
C THR A 409 -17.21 -14.46 -9.25
N PRO A 410 -17.79 -15.38 -10.05
CA PRO A 410 -17.51 -16.83 -9.95
C PRO A 410 -16.12 -17.23 -10.44
N ASP A 411 -15.44 -16.37 -11.21
CA ASP A 411 -14.03 -16.54 -11.57
C ASP A 411 -13.07 -16.44 -10.37
N ASN A 412 -13.53 -15.84 -9.27
CA ASN A 412 -12.72 -15.55 -8.07
C ASN A 412 -13.08 -16.48 -6.90
N SER A 413 -12.19 -16.57 -5.91
CA SER A 413 -12.52 -17.23 -4.65
C SER A 413 -13.43 -16.34 -3.80
N PHE A 414 -14.51 -16.87 -3.25
CA PHE A 414 -15.25 -16.17 -2.18
C PHE A 414 -14.48 -16.29 -0.85
N MET A 415 -14.11 -15.15 -0.26
CA MET A 415 -13.48 -15.08 1.07
C MET A 415 -14.48 -14.68 2.16
N GLY A 416 -15.26 -13.62 1.91
CA GLY A 416 -16.27 -13.14 2.85
C GLY A 416 -15.70 -12.56 4.15
N PHE A 417 -16.55 -12.57 5.17
CA PHE A 417 -16.31 -12.05 6.53
C PHE A 417 -17.30 -12.71 7.51
N VAL A 418 -17.16 -12.46 8.80
CA VAL A 418 -18.00 -13.03 9.87
C VAL A 418 -19.07 -12.03 10.34
N SER A 419 -20.26 -12.53 10.68
CA SER A 419 -21.25 -11.79 11.47
C SER A 419 -21.49 -12.51 12.80
N GLU A 420 -21.98 -11.77 13.79
CA GLU A 420 -22.15 -12.23 15.17
C GLU A 420 -23.12 -13.43 15.28
N GLU A 421 -22.66 -14.56 15.83
CA GLU A 421 -23.50 -15.74 16.10
C GLU A 421 -24.31 -15.56 17.39
N LEU A 422 -25.50 -14.95 17.28
CA LEU A 422 -26.48 -14.88 18.38
C LEU A 422 -27.07 -16.25 18.70
N ASN A 423 -27.17 -16.58 19.99
CA ASN A 423 -27.81 -17.79 20.48
C ASN A 423 -29.36 -17.72 20.43
N GLN A 424 -30.04 -18.84 20.67
CA GLN A 424 -31.50 -18.90 20.50
C GLN A 424 -32.27 -18.04 21.50
N THR A 425 -31.82 -17.97 22.75
CA THR A 425 -32.40 -17.12 23.80
C THR A 425 -32.16 -15.64 23.49
N GLU A 426 -30.98 -15.27 23.01
CA GLU A 426 -30.68 -13.91 22.53
C GLU A 426 -31.58 -13.52 21.35
N LYS A 427 -31.76 -14.41 20.37
CA LYS A 427 -32.67 -14.18 19.23
C LYS A 427 -34.12 -13.99 19.68
N GLN A 428 -34.60 -14.76 20.65
CA GLN A 428 -35.93 -14.60 21.24
C GLN A 428 -36.06 -13.27 21.99
N LEU A 429 -35.10 -12.94 22.85
CA LEU A 429 -35.06 -11.69 23.62
C LEU A 429 -35.00 -10.46 22.71
N ILE A 430 -34.17 -10.48 21.67
CA ILE A 430 -34.08 -9.42 20.66
C ILE A 430 -35.42 -9.30 19.92
N LYS A 431 -35.99 -10.41 19.43
CA LYS A 431 -37.30 -10.40 18.73
C LYS A 431 -38.43 -9.82 19.59
N ALA A 432 -38.45 -10.11 20.89
CA ALA A 432 -39.43 -9.57 21.83
C ALA A 432 -39.24 -8.06 22.10
N ASN A 433 -38.00 -7.56 22.09
CA ASN A 433 -37.66 -6.15 22.38
C ASN A 433 -37.49 -5.29 21.12
N LYS A 434 -37.95 -5.74 19.94
CA LYS A 434 -37.94 -4.95 18.70
C LYS A 434 -38.98 -3.82 18.77
N VAL A 435 -38.53 -2.58 18.64
CA VAL A 435 -39.41 -1.42 18.50
C VAL A 435 -39.96 -1.40 17.07
N SER A 436 -41.25 -1.74 16.93
CA SER A 436 -41.92 -1.88 15.62
C SER A 436 -41.88 -0.61 14.77
N SER A 437 -41.90 0.56 15.41
CA SER A 437 -41.85 1.90 14.81
C SER A 437 -40.45 2.51 14.79
N MET A 438 -39.38 1.72 14.76
CA MET A 438 -37.99 2.25 14.71
C MET A 438 -37.24 1.78 13.46
N ALA A 439 -36.67 2.72 12.71
CA ALA A 439 -35.83 2.46 11.54
C ALA A 439 -34.43 3.09 11.69
N VAL A 440 -33.40 2.42 11.19
CA VAL A 440 -32.01 2.93 11.17
C VAL A 440 -31.53 3.01 9.72
N VAL A 441 -30.87 4.12 9.36
CA VAL A 441 -30.39 4.35 7.99
C VAL A 441 -28.93 3.91 7.83
N TYR A 442 -28.65 3.23 6.72
CA TYR A 442 -27.30 2.87 6.29
C TYR A 442 -26.65 4.01 5.50
N GLY A 443 -25.94 4.88 6.19
CA GLY A 443 -25.13 5.94 5.58
C GLY A 443 -24.43 6.78 6.65
N LYS A 444 -23.10 6.65 6.76
CA LYS A 444 -22.29 7.34 7.79
C LYS A 444 -21.81 8.73 7.37
N GLU A 445 -21.89 9.06 6.09
CA GLU A 445 -21.57 10.37 5.53
C GLU A 445 -22.85 11.07 5.06
N ALA A 446 -22.98 12.38 5.32
CA ALA A 446 -24.18 13.15 4.99
C ALA A 446 -24.43 13.25 3.47
N SER A 447 -23.37 13.15 2.66
CA SER A 447 -23.42 13.04 1.19
C SER A 447 -24.41 11.98 0.68
N ILE A 448 -24.54 10.85 1.40
CA ILE A 448 -25.38 9.70 1.07
C ILE A 448 -26.88 10.01 1.28
N TRP A 449 -27.20 10.95 2.16
CA TRP A 449 -28.56 11.37 2.51
C TRP A 449 -29.12 12.43 1.55
N LYS A 450 -28.26 13.06 0.74
CA LYS A 450 -28.65 14.14 -0.18
C LYS A 450 -29.75 13.69 -1.14
N GLY A 451 -30.85 14.45 -1.16
CA GLY A 451 -32.03 14.16 -1.99
C GLY A 451 -32.94 13.03 -1.48
N LYS A 452 -32.61 12.35 -0.37
CA LYS A 452 -33.42 11.26 0.21
C LYS A 452 -34.56 11.76 1.12
N GLU A 453 -34.57 13.05 1.45
CA GLU A 453 -35.57 13.79 2.24
C GLU A 453 -37.02 13.32 2.02
N LYS A 454 -37.51 13.39 0.78
CA LYS A 454 -38.91 13.06 0.43
C LYS A 454 -39.27 11.59 0.70
N PHE A 455 -38.31 10.68 0.52
CA PHE A 455 -38.50 9.25 0.79
C PHE A 455 -38.52 8.98 2.29
N LEU A 456 -37.60 9.58 3.05
CA LEU A 456 -37.59 9.47 4.51
C LEU A 456 -38.83 10.10 5.14
N ALA A 457 -39.34 11.22 4.61
CA ALA A 457 -40.56 11.87 5.07
C ALA A 457 -41.84 11.02 4.87
N ILE A 458 -41.82 10.02 3.98
CA ILE A 458 -42.89 9.01 3.86
C ILE A 458 -42.77 8.01 5.02
N LEU A 459 -41.58 7.48 5.27
CA LEU A 459 -41.32 6.51 6.35
C LEU A 459 -41.51 7.13 7.75
N ASN A 460 -41.17 8.40 7.92
CA ASN A 460 -41.30 9.15 9.19
C ASN A 460 -42.75 9.31 9.68
N LYS A 461 -43.75 9.01 8.83
CA LYS A 461 -45.17 8.94 9.23
C LYS A 461 -45.51 7.67 10.01
N TYR A 462 -44.64 6.66 9.97
CA TYR A 462 -44.87 5.32 10.52
C TYR A 462 -43.75 4.85 11.47
N MET A 463 -42.54 5.40 11.32
CA MET A 463 -41.35 4.98 12.04
C MET A 463 -40.45 6.17 12.40
N GLU A 464 -39.92 6.19 13.61
CA GLU A 464 -38.83 7.09 13.98
C GLU A 464 -37.58 6.73 13.17
N ILE A 465 -36.95 7.74 12.54
CA ILE A 465 -35.79 7.56 11.67
C ILE A 465 -34.51 7.88 12.46
N HIS A 466 -33.62 6.90 12.56
CA HIS A 466 -32.34 7.01 13.25
C HIS A 466 -31.16 7.00 12.27
N GLY A 467 -30.12 7.78 12.57
CA GLY A 467 -28.88 7.85 11.78
C GLY A 467 -27.62 7.61 12.63
N THR A 468 -26.52 7.25 11.98
CA THR A 468 -25.17 7.21 12.58
C THR A 468 -24.18 7.98 11.72
N VAL A 469 -24.51 9.25 11.46
CA VAL A 469 -23.79 10.14 10.56
C VAL A 469 -22.70 10.89 11.32
N TYR A 470 -21.50 10.94 10.74
CA TYR A 470 -20.40 11.76 11.25
C TYR A 470 -20.74 13.25 11.15
N TYR A 471 -20.37 14.00 12.20
CA TYR A 471 -20.37 15.46 12.21
C TYR A 471 -19.23 15.96 13.07
N GLU A 472 -18.75 17.17 12.78
CA GLU A 472 -17.80 17.89 13.62
C GLU A 472 -18.59 18.76 14.61
N THR A 473 -18.15 18.87 15.86
CA THR A 473 -18.96 19.43 16.96
C THR A 473 -19.43 20.87 16.76
N GLN A 474 -18.86 21.60 15.80
CA GLN A 474 -19.24 22.98 15.44
C GLN A 474 -20.27 23.08 14.29
N ARG A 475 -20.67 21.97 13.66
CA ARG A 475 -21.66 21.95 12.56
C ARG A 475 -22.59 20.73 12.70
N PRO A 476 -23.92 20.91 12.79
CA PRO A 476 -24.84 19.77 12.74
C PRO A 476 -24.74 19.05 11.38
N PRO A 477 -24.98 17.73 11.33
CA PRO A 477 -24.93 16.97 10.08
C PRO A 477 -26.04 17.41 9.11
N GLU A 478 -25.76 17.38 7.80
CA GLU A 478 -26.75 17.60 6.74
C GLU A 478 -27.68 16.38 6.61
N VAL A 479 -28.62 16.25 7.55
CA VAL A 479 -29.69 15.24 7.58
C VAL A 479 -31.05 15.90 7.84
N PRO A 480 -32.18 15.27 7.45
CA PRO A 480 -33.51 15.79 7.75
C PRO A 480 -33.69 16.07 9.25
N ALA A 481 -34.35 17.18 9.61
CA ALA A 481 -34.48 17.62 11.00
C ALA A 481 -35.26 16.65 11.91
N PHE A 482 -36.02 15.70 11.34
CA PHE A 482 -36.73 14.65 12.07
C PHE A 482 -35.85 13.40 12.35
N VAL A 483 -34.59 13.35 11.87
CA VAL A 483 -33.69 12.22 12.05
C VAL A 483 -33.00 12.28 13.42
N LYS A 484 -33.19 11.25 14.24
CA LYS A 484 -32.44 11.04 15.48
C LYS A 484 -31.03 10.55 15.14
N ASN A 485 -30.09 11.48 14.94
CA ASN A 485 -28.69 11.11 14.69
C ASN A 485 -27.95 10.77 15.98
N HIS A 486 -27.23 9.63 15.99
CA HIS A 486 -26.46 9.14 17.12
C HIS A 486 -24.95 9.40 16.99
N GLY A 487 -24.50 10.11 15.95
CA GLY A 487 -23.09 10.24 15.62
C GLY A 487 -22.47 8.91 15.18
N LEU A 488 -21.15 8.79 15.28
CA LEU A 488 -20.45 7.53 15.00
C LEU A 488 -20.44 6.63 16.24
N LEU A 489 -21.34 5.65 16.26
CA LEU A 489 -21.37 4.64 17.32
C LEU A 489 -20.24 3.62 17.18
N PRO A 490 -19.55 3.26 18.28
CA PRO A 490 -18.76 2.03 18.39
C PRO A 490 -19.59 0.78 18.05
N GLN A 491 -18.92 -0.27 17.56
CA GLN A 491 -19.59 -1.47 17.03
C GLN A 491 -20.64 -2.08 17.97
N HIS A 492 -20.38 -2.11 19.27
CA HIS A 492 -21.30 -2.70 20.26
C HIS A 492 -22.57 -1.84 20.47
N GLU A 493 -22.46 -0.51 20.45
CA GLU A 493 -23.60 0.41 20.52
C GLU A 493 -24.40 0.39 19.22
N PHE A 494 -23.72 0.28 18.06
CA PHE A 494 -24.38 0.10 16.78
C PHE A 494 -25.16 -1.21 16.72
N GLN A 495 -24.62 -2.32 17.25
CA GLN A 495 -25.36 -3.57 17.44
C GLN A 495 -26.55 -3.39 18.37
N GLN A 496 -26.44 -2.68 19.50
CA GLN A 496 -27.57 -2.39 20.38
C GLN A 496 -28.67 -1.56 19.70
N LEU A 497 -28.30 -0.59 18.87
CA LEU A 497 -29.23 0.20 18.04
C LEU A 497 -29.97 -0.70 17.04
N LEU A 498 -29.24 -1.57 16.33
CA LEU A 498 -29.81 -2.56 15.42
C LEU A 498 -30.72 -3.57 16.14
N ARG A 499 -30.37 -4.04 17.33
CA ARG A 499 -31.21 -4.96 18.13
C ARG A 499 -32.58 -4.36 18.45
N LYS A 500 -32.67 -3.05 18.67
CA LYS A 500 -33.95 -2.34 18.87
C LYS A 500 -34.70 -2.07 17.55
N ALA A 501 -34.01 -1.69 16.48
CA ALA A 501 -34.63 -1.26 15.23
C ALA A 501 -35.38 -2.38 14.47
N LYS A 502 -36.55 -2.09 13.92
CA LYS A 502 -37.31 -3.02 13.07
C LYS A 502 -36.82 -3.03 11.61
N LEU A 503 -36.42 -1.87 11.09
CA LEU A 503 -36.03 -1.66 9.70
C LEU A 503 -34.60 -1.10 9.60
N PHE A 504 -33.83 -1.57 8.62
CA PHE A 504 -32.55 -1.00 8.23
C PHE A 504 -32.64 -0.52 6.77
N ILE A 505 -32.33 0.74 6.49
CA ILE A 505 -32.65 1.40 5.21
C ILE A 505 -31.37 1.63 4.39
N GLY A 506 -31.25 1.01 3.22
CA GLY A 506 -30.13 1.23 2.30
C GLY A 506 -30.49 2.17 1.15
N PHE A 507 -29.80 3.31 1.00
CA PHE A 507 -30.05 4.28 -0.08
C PHE A 507 -29.42 3.93 -1.44
N GLY A 508 -28.79 2.76 -1.54
CA GLY A 508 -28.00 2.33 -2.70
C GLY A 508 -26.50 2.62 -2.60
N PHE A 509 -26.04 3.27 -1.53
CA PHE A 509 -24.61 3.47 -1.24
C PHE A 509 -24.38 3.42 0.29
N PRO A 510 -23.24 2.90 0.78
CA PRO A 510 -22.17 2.22 0.02
C PRO A 510 -22.61 0.85 -0.52
N TYR A 511 -22.02 0.45 -1.64
CA TYR A 511 -22.23 -0.87 -2.25
C TYR A 511 -21.56 -1.97 -1.43
N GLU A 512 -22.20 -3.13 -1.35
CA GLU A 512 -21.58 -4.43 -0.98
C GLU A 512 -20.73 -4.38 0.32
N GLY A 513 -21.23 -3.64 1.32
CA GLY A 513 -20.63 -3.56 2.65
C GLY A 513 -21.25 -4.57 3.65
N PRO A 514 -20.64 -4.76 4.83
CA PRO A 514 -21.06 -5.79 5.79
C PRO A 514 -22.31 -5.44 6.61
N ALA A 515 -22.61 -4.15 6.81
CA ALA A 515 -23.64 -3.70 7.76
C ALA A 515 -25.08 -4.21 7.49
N PRO A 516 -25.55 -4.39 6.24
CA PRO A 516 -26.85 -5.03 5.98
C PRO A 516 -26.94 -6.45 6.53
N LEU A 517 -25.87 -7.25 6.45
CA LEU A 517 -25.86 -8.59 7.05
C LEU A 517 -25.81 -8.52 8.59
N GLU A 518 -25.05 -7.59 9.18
CA GLU A 518 -25.06 -7.38 10.63
C GLU A 518 -26.45 -6.95 11.14
N ALA A 519 -27.19 -6.14 10.36
CA ALA A 519 -28.57 -5.75 10.65
C ALA A 519 -29.55 -6.92 10.54
N ILE A 520 -29.46 -7.74 9.49
CA ILE A 520 -30.28 -8.95 9.30
C ILE A 520 -30.00 -9.97 10.42
N ALA A 521 -28.73 -10.17 10.79
CA ALA A 521 -28.34 -11.04 11.90
C ALA A 521 -28.94 -10.59 13.24
N ASN A 522 -29.02 -9.27 13.47
CA ASN A 522 -29.70 -8.67 14.62
C ASN A 522 -31.23 -8.51 14.42
N GLY A 523 -31.83 -9.16 13.42
CA GLY A 523 -33.28 -9.27 13.24
C GLY A 523 -33.99 -8.04 12.65
N CYS A 524 -33.26 -7.16 11.96
CA CYS A 524 -33.87 -6.10 11.14
C CYS A 524 -34.35 -6.65 9.80
N VAL A 525 -35.41 -6.06 9.24
CA VAL A 525 -35.68 -6.14 7.80
C VAL A 525 -34.76 -5.15 7.09
N PHE A 526 -34.07 -5.57 6.01
CA PHE A 526 -33.28 -4.64 5.19
C PHE A 526 -34.12 -4.15 4.00
N LEU A 527 -34.28 -2.83 3.89
CA LEU A 527 -34.89 -2.17 2.74
C LEU A 527 -33.78 -1.79 1.75
N GLN A 528 -33.53 -2.68 0.80
CA GLN A 528 -32.54 -2.50 -0.27
C GLN A 528 -33.10 -1.64 -1.40
N ALA A 529 -32.35 -0.63 -1.83
CA ALA A 529 -32.63 0.07 -3.08
C ALA A 529 -32.33 -0.85 -4.27
N ARG A 530 -33.25 -0.89 -5.25
CA ARG A 530 -33.08 -1.58 -6.54
C ARG A 530 -32.64 -0.57 -7.60
N PHE A 531 -31.67 -0.94 -8.42
CA PHE A 531 -31.19 -0.16 -9.55
C PHE A 531 -31.87 -0.60 -10.85
N ASN A 532 -32.29 0.36 -11.66
CA ASN A 532 -32.79 0.12 -13.02
C ASN A 532 -32.49 1.35 -13.89
N PRO A 533 -31.53 1.29 -14.83
CA PRO A 533 -30.68 0.13 -15.13
C PRO A 533 -29.78 -0.27 -13.94
N PRO A 534 -29.31 -1.53 -13.90
CA PRO A 534 -28.24 -1.96 -12.99
C PRO A 534 -27.00 -1.04 -13.07
N HIS A 535 -26.27 -0.88 -11.97
CA HIS A 535 -25.07 -0.05 -11.91
C HIS A 535 -23.81 -0.88 -12.21
N SER A 536 -22.97 -0.41 -13.14
CA SER A 536 -21.74 -1.09 -13.57
C SER A 536 -20.63 -0.10 -13.91
N SER A 537 -19.44 -0.61 -14.25
CA SER A 537 -18.28 0.19 -14.65
C SER A 537 -18.49 1.04 -15.92
N LEU A 538 -19.54 0.73 -16.69
CA LEU A 538 -19.94 1.46 -17.90
C LEU A 538 -20.79 2.70 -17.61
N ASN A 539 -21.65 2.66 -16.59
CA ASN A 539 -22.69 3.69 -16.38
C ASN A 539 -22.62 4.43 -15.03
N HIS A 540 -21.88 3.94 -14.04
CA HIS A 540 -21.85 4.51 -12.69
C HIS A 540 -20.42 4.80 -12.20
N GLU A 541 -20.14 6.05 -11.82
CA GLU A 541 -18.79 6.57 -11.54
C GLU A 541 -18.00 5.75 -10.52
N PHE A 542 -18.63 5.31 -9.41
CA PHE A 542 -17.98 4.47 -8.39
C PHE A 542 -17.36 3.17 -8.95
N PHE A 543 -17.92 2.59 -10.01
CA PHE A 543 -17.42 1.36 -10.61
C PHE A 543 -16.43 1.62 -11.76
N ARG A 544 -16.28 2.87 -12.22
CA ARG A 544 -15.39 3.23 -13.34
C ARG A 544 -13.95 2.81 -13.05
N GLY A 545 -13.37 2.03 -13.95
CA GLY A 545 -11.99 1.54 -13.86
C GLY A 545 -11.76 0.36 -12.91
N LYS A 546 -12.79 -0.17 -12.22
CA LYS A 546 -12.71 -1.49 -11.57
C LYS A 546 -12.51 -2.60 -12.63
N PRO A 547 -11.85 -3.72 -12.32
CA PRO A 547 -11.47 -4.74 -13.30
C PRO A 547 -12.61 -5.74 -13.56
N THR A 548 -13.82 -5.23 -13.81
CA THR A 548 -15.06 -6.02 -13.92
C THR A 548 -16.14 -5.25 -14.69
N SER A 549 -16.89 -5.96 -15.54
CA SER A 549 -18.11 -5.53 -16.22
C SER A 549 -19.38 -5.83 -15.41
N ARG A 550 -19.29 -6.60 -14.33
CA ARG A 550 -20.39 -7.00 -13.43
C ARG A 550 -21.30 -5.83 -13.08
N GLU A 551 -22.60 -6.12 -13.11
CA GLU A 551 -23.66 -5.17 -12.76
C GLU A 551 -24.21 -5.43 -11.36
N ALA A 552 -24.61 -4.36 -10.67
CA ALA A 552 -25.30 -4.38 -9.38
C ALA A 552 -26.77 -3.94 -9.55
N SER A 553 -27.71 -4.79 -9.14
CA SER A 553 -29.17 -4.64 -9.32
C SER A 553 -29.93 -4.38 -8.01
#